data_AF-A0A067BN83-F1
#
_entry.id   AF-A0A067BN83-F1
#
_cell.length_a   1.000
_cell.length_b   1.000
_cell.length_c   1.000
_cell.angle_alpha   90.00
_cell.angle_beta   90.00
_cell.angle_gamma   90.00
#
_symmetry.space_group_name_H-M   'P 1'
#
loop_
_entity.id
_entity.type
_entity.pdbx_description
1 polymer ?
#
loop_
_entity_poly.entity_id
_entity_poly.type
_entity_poly.pdbx_seq_one_letter_code
_entity_poly.pdbx_strand_id
1 'polypeptide(L)'
;MLPENDGIVRAQEDILFLGPDEGTAHLMDWASSYAKSRGYSYWKAITTGKSPSRGGIPHDEYGMTTHSVRQFVTGIQSKLNLKAPGAKRLTKVQTGGPDGDLGSNEILMSEGEDTIAVVDGSGVLYDPNGINRAELVRLAKARSPVEGFNKSLLSKDGYLVLISQNDVKLPSGEVVENGTQFRNNFHNRSDVTADFFVPCGGRPAAVNLSNVTNFMYQADGKTLRFKYIVEGANLFFTQDARLVLEKAGVVLFKDASANKGGVTSSSLEVMAALSMTDAEFGEHMAVTAGKPKPAFYQAYVAEVQTRIDNNATKEFECLWREHQRTPTPYAILTNLLSERITDLSVTIQDSSLYEQKALRDVILKDGFPKTLQAKISYDELLKRLPESYLRALFASQLASRFVYSCGLNCPEFAFYEFVQTLNH
;
A
#
# COMPACT_ATOMS: atom_id res chain seq x y z
N MET A 1 -12.27 -9.35 -25.33
CA MET A 1 -13.32 -8.56 -26.01
C MET A 1 -13.41 -7.25 -25.26
N LEU A 2 -13.08 -6.14 -25.93
CA LEU A 2 -13.51 -4.83 -25.46
C LEU A 2 -15.04 -4.84 -25.37
N PRO A 3 -15.66 -4.17 -24.38
CA PRO A 3 -17.11 -4.14 -24.29
C PRO A 3 -17.70 -3.60 -25.59
N GLU A 4 -18.74 -4.28 -26.07
CA GLU A 4 -19.49 -3.88 -27.26
C GLU A 4 -20.05 -2.45 -27.10
N ASN A 5 -20.12 -1.74 -28.22
CA ASN A 5 -20.42 -0.32 -28.38
C ASN A 5 -21.84 0.10 -27.93
N ASP A 6 -22.15 0.01 -26.65
CA ASP A 6 -23.22 0.81 -26.05
C ASP A 6 -22.59 2.06 -25.46
N GLY A 7 -22.32 3.03 -26.34
CA GLY A 7 -21.79 4.34 -25.97
C GLY A 7 -22.75 5.06 -25.05
N ILE A 8 -22.52 4.95 -23.74
CA ILE A 8 -23.07 5.91 -22.77
C ILE A 8 -22.35 7.23 -23.04
N VAL A 9 -22.91 8.05 -23.93
CA VAL A 9 -22.51 9.45 -24.06
C VAL A 9 -23.06 10.17 -22.84
N ARG A 10 -22.27 10.25 -21.77
CA ARG A 10 -22.56 11.21 -20.70
C ARG A 10 -22.32 12.60 -21.27
N ALA A 11 -23.26 13.53 -21.04
CA ALA A 11 -23.12 14.93 -21.49
C ALA A 11 -22.03 15.71 -20.73
N GLN A 12 -21.40 15.10 -19.73
CA GLN A 12 -20.32 15.68 -18.92
C GLN A 12 -18.97 15.17 -19.38
N GLU A 13 -17.97 16.05 -19.38
CA GLU A 13 -16.57 15.70 -19.62
C GLU A 13 -16.05 14.81 -18.48
N ASP A 14 -15.71 13.56 -18.79
CA ASP A 14 -15.06 12.66 -17.84
C ASP A 14 -13.58 13.03 -17.69
N ILE A 15 -13.14 13.25 -16.45
CA ILE A 15 -11.73 13.47 -16.14
C ILE A 15 -11.11 12.14 -15.73
N LEU A 16 -10.20 11.63 -16.56
CA LEU A 16 -9.52 10.36 -16.32
C LEU A 16 -8.15 10.59 -15.66
N PHE A 17 -7.83 9.76 -14.68
CA PHE A 17 -6.53 9.71 -14.01
C PHE A 17 -5.96 8.30 -14.12
N LEU A 18 -4.73 8.18 -14.60
CA LEU A 18 -4.03 6.91 -14.81
C LEU A 18 -2.87 6.80 -13.81
N GLY A 19 -2.73 5.65 -13.17
CA GLY A 19 -1.60 5.35 -12.28
C GLY A 19 -0.58 4.42 -12.95
N PRO A 20 0.65 4.36 -12.42
CA PRO A 20 1.62 3.35 -12.82
C PRO A 20 1.22 1.97 -12.29
N ASP A 21 1.64 0.93 -13.01
CA ASP A 21 1.55 -0.49 -12.62
C ASP A 21 2.87 -1.19 -13.03
N GLU A 22 2.98 -2.49 -12.77
CA GLU A 22 4.14 -3.31 -13.08
C GLU A 22 4.53 -3.16 -14.57
N GLY A 23 5.74 -2.66 -14.81
CA GLY A 23 6.28 -2.42 -16.14
C GLY A 23 5.80 -1.14 -16.85
N THR A 24 4.91 -0.33 -16.27
CA THR A 24 4.34 0.86 -16.96
C THR A 24 4.75 2.21 -16.37
N ALA A 25 5.43 2.24 -15.22
CA ALA A 25 5.83 3.49 -14.55
C ALA A 25 6.60 4.48 -15.44
N HIS A 26 7.46 3.98 -16.33
CA HIS A 26 8.24 4.79 -17.27
C HIS A 26 7.38 5.53 -18.33
N LEU A 27 6.10 5.15 -18.49
CA LEU A 27 5.17 5.77 -19.43
C LEU A 27 4.45 7.00 -18.85
N MET A 28 4.43 7.18 -17.53
CA MET A 28 3.64 8.23 -16.86
C MET A 28 4.07 9.64 -17.29
N ASP A 29 5.37 9.87 -17.41
CA ASP A 29 5.93 11.12 -17.91
C ASP A 29 5.56 11.37 -19.36
N TRP A 30 5.68 10.35 -20.22
CA TRP A 30 5.34 10.45 -21.64
C TRP A 30 3.87 10.79 -21.84
N ALA A 31 2.95 10.08 -21.15
CA ALA A 31 1.52 10.29 -21.28
C ALA A 31 1.10 11.72 -20.87
N SER A 32 1.62 12.24 -19.75
CA SER A 32 1.39 13.63 -19.33
C SER A 32 1.95 14.64 -20.34
N SER A 33 3.15 14.38 -20.86
CA SER A 33 3.79 15.23 -21.88
C SER A 33 2.98 15.29 -23.17
N TYR A 34 2.49 14.13 -23.61
CA TYR A 34 1.71 13.99 -24.82
C TYR A 34 0.34 14.65 -24.66
N ALA A 35 -0.33 14.49 -23.52
CA ALA A 35 -1.57 15.20 -23.22
C ALA A 35 -1.38 16.72 -23.29
N LYS A 36 -0.25 17.24 -22.78
CA LYS A 36 0.10 18.66 -22.87
C LYS A 36 0.26 19.13 -24.31
N SER A 37 0.98 18.36 -25.14
CA SER A 37 1.20 18.74 -26.56
C SER A 37 -0.09 18.71 -27.39
N ARG A 38 -1.07 17.90 -26.96
CA ARG A 38 -2.41 17.84 -27.54
C ARG A 38 -3.35 18.95 -27.05
N GLY A 39 -2.92 19.79 -26.10
CA GLY A 39 -3.71 20.88 -25.54
C GLY A 39 -4.75 20.43 -24.50
N TYR A 40 -4.59 19.25 -23.90
CA TYR A 40 -5.52 18.78 -22.86
C TYR A 40 -5.34 19.57 -21.56
N SER A 41 -6.42 20.17 -21.05
CA SER A 41 -6.36 21.09 -19.89
C SER A 41 -5.92 20.41 -18.60
N TYR A 42 -6.17 19.11 -18.43
CA TYR A 42 -5.78 18.34 -17.23
C TYR A 42 -4.48 17.54 -17.40
N TRP A 43 -3.58 17.97 -18.31
CA TRP A 43 -2.33 17.26 -18.61
C TRP A 43 -1.43 17.00 -17.39
N LYS A 44 -1.50 17.84 -16.35
CA LYS A 44 -0.75 17.66 -15.08
C LYS A 44 -1.27 16.49 -14.24
N ALA A 45 -2.57 16.25 -14.31
CA ALA A 45 -3.29 15.30 -13.46
C ALA A 45 -3.58 13.96 -14.17
N ILE A 46 -3.56 13.92 -15.51
CA ILE A 46 -3.94 12.74 -16.31
C ILE A 46 -3.18 11.47 -15.93
N THR A 47 -1.93 11.60 -15.47
CA THR A 47 -1.14 10.49 -14.91
C THR A 47 -0.58 10.85 -13.54
N THR A 48 -0.39 9.86 -12.67
CA THR A 48 0.24 9.99 -11.34
C THR A 48 1.54 9.19 -11.24
N GLY A 49 2.29 9.34 -10.14
CA GLY A 49 3.56 8.63 -9.97
C GLY A 49 4.62 9.05 -10.98
N LYS A 50 4.46 10.24 -11.57
CA LYS A 50 5.40 10.83 -12.54
C LYS A 50 6.73 11.14 -11.86
N SER A 51 7.76 11.39 -12.67
CA SER A 51 9.03 11.88 -12.13
C SER A 51 8.83 13.22 -11.38
N PRO A 52 9.70 13.55 -10.41
CA PRO A 52 9.62 14.83 -9.72
C PRO A 52 9.78 16.01 -10.68
N SER A 53 10.50 15.82 -11.81
CA SER A 53 10.64 16.85 -12.84
C SER A 53 9.32 17.20 -13.57
N ARG A 54 8.36 16.26 -13.55
CA ARG A 54 7.00 16.43 -14.03
C ARG A 54 6.00 16.74 -12.92
N GLY A 55 6.50 17.04 -11.72
CA GLY A 55 5.69 17.36 -10.54
C GLY A 55 4.92 16.18 -9.98
N GLY A 56 5.32 14.95 -10.31
CA GLY A 56 4.75 13.76 -9.68
C GLY A 56 5.45 13.40 -8.38
N ILE A 57 4.83 12.46 -7.65
CA ILE A 57 5.33 11.93 -6.40
C ILE A 57 5.67 10.44 -6.64
N PRO A 58 6.93 10.09 -6.92
CA PRO A 58 7.31 8.70 -7.16
C PRO A 58 7.02 7.83 -5.94
N HIS A 59 6.18 6.80 -6.11
CA HIS A 59 5.76 5.94 -5.01
C HIS A 59 6.95 5.17 -4.42
N ASP A 60 7.91 4.83 -5.27
CA ASP A 60 9.12 4.09 -4.94
C ASP A 60 10.13 4.91 -4.14
N GLU A 61 10.34 6.19 -4.49
CA GLU A 61 11.23 7.09 -3.76
C GLU A 61 10.74 7.34 -2.33
N TYR A 62 9.43 7.43 -2.13
CA TYR A 62 8.82 7.82 -0.87
C TYR A 62 8.14 6.67 -0.11
N GLY A 63 8.21 5.45 -0.62
CA GLY A 63 7.62 4.25 -0.01
C GLY A 63 6.13 4.37 0.26
N MET A 64 5.38 5.03 -0.64
CA MET A 64 3.98 5.41 -0.39
C MET A 64 3.10 4.21 -0.05
N THR A 65 3.23 3.12 -0.80
CA THR A 65 2.51 1.87 -0.53
C THR A 65 2.99 1.22 0.76
N THR A 66 4.30 1.21 1.00
CA THR A 66 4.91 0.59 2.18
C THR A 66 4.51 1.28 3.47
N HIS A 67 4.33 2.61 3.50
CA HIS A 67 3.79 3.32 4.66
C HIS A 67 2.49 2.67 5.17
N SER A 68 1.54 2.40 4.26
CA SER A 68 0.28 1.72 4.58
C SER A 68 0.52 0.31 5.14
N VAL A 69 1.34 -0.51 4.45
CA VAL A 69 1.68 -1.88 4.89
C VAL A 69 2.27 -1.87 6.30
N ARG A 70 3.18 -0.93 6.57
CA ARG A 70 3.85 -0.78 7.86
C ARG A 70 2.89 -0.40 8.98
N GLN A 71 1.87 0.42 8.72
CA GLN A 71 0.84 0.71 9.74
C GLN A 71 0.04 -0.52 10.15
N PHE A 72 -0.24 -1.44 9.23
CA PHE A 72 -0.87 -2.72 9.58
C PHE A 72 0.08 -3.60 10.40
N VAL A 73 1.36 -3.67 10.03
CA VAL A 73 2.37 -4.42 10.79
C VAL A 73 2.55 -3.84 12.20
N THR A 74 2.74 -2.53 12.34
CA THR A 74 2.90 -1.86 13.65
C THR A 74 1.61 -1.88 14.45
N GLY A 75 0.45 -1.84 13.80
CA GLY A 75 -0.87 -2.05 14.40
C GLY A 75 -0.95 -3.39 15.11
N ILE A 76 -0.61 -4.50 14.43
CA ILE A 76 -0.54 -5.84 15.04
C ILE A 76 0.43 -5.85 16.22
N GLN A 77 1.63 -5.30 16.03
CA GLN A 77 2.66 -5.25 17.07
C GLN A 77 2.18 -4.49 18.32
N SER A 78 1.44 -3.40 18.14
CA SER A 78 0.86 -2.60 19.21
C SER A 78 -0.27 -3.35 19.91
N LYS A 79 -1.27 -3.85 19.17
CA LYS A 79 -2.45 -4.55 19.71
C LYS A 79 -2.09 -5.79 20.52
N LEU A 80 -1.03 -6.48 20.12
CA LEU A 80 -0.56 -7.71 20.77
C LEU A 80 0.64 -7.48 21.69
N ASN A 81 1.06 -6.22 21.88
CA ASN A 81 2.19 -5.84 22.73
C ASN A 81 3.48 -6.63 22.41
N LEU A 82 3.75 -6.88 21.12
CA LEU A 82 4.82 -7.77 20.67
C LEU A 82 6.24 -7.20 20.91
N LYS A 83 6.35 -5.89 21.16
CA LYS A 83 7.61 -5.18 21.41
C LYS A 83 7.75 -4.73 22.87
N ALA A 84 7.04 -5.38 23.79
CA ALA A 84 7.17 -5.12 25.23
C ALA A 84 8.62 -5.27 25.72
N PRO A 85 9.05 -4.54 26.76
CA PRO A 85 10.38 -4.72 27.34
C PRO A 85 10.66 -6.19 27.69
N GLY A 86 11.77 -6.73 27.17
CA GLY A 86 12.17 -8.13 27.36
C GLY A 86 11.61 -9.12 26.33
N ALA A 87 10.76 -8.67 25.39
CA ALA A 87 10.34 -9.49 24.25
C ALA A 87 11.52 -9.79 23.31
N LYS A 88 11.48 -10.97 22.68
CA LYS A 88 12.41 -11.31 21.60
C LYS A 88 12.18 -10.39 20.40
N ARG A 89 13.23 -10.15 19.62
CA ARG A 89 13.08 -9.45 18.33
C ARG A 89 12.19 -10.29 17.41
N LEU A 90 11.33 -9.60 16.68
CA LEU A 90 10.39 -10.21 15.76
C LEU A 90 11.12 -10.60 14.48
N THR A 91 10.82 -11.79 13.98
CA THR A 91 11.37 -12.32 12.72
C THR A 91 10.42 -12.08 11.56
N LYS A 92 10.97 -11.78 10.39
CA LYS A 92 10.22 -11.53 9.15
C LYS A 92 10.77 -12.32 7.98
N VAL A 93 9.86 -12.91 7.21
CA VAL A 93 10.09 -13.36 5.83
C VAL A 93 9.39 -12.39 4.89
N GLN A 94 10.06 -12.00 3.80
CA GLN A 94 9.45 -11.22 2.74
C GLN A 94 9.70 -11.82 1.36
N THR A 95 8.70 -11.69 0.49
CA THR A 95 8.88 -11.80 -0.96
C THR A 95 8.92 -10.40 -1.55
N GLY A 96 9.56 -10.23 -2.71
CA GLY A 96 9.91 -8.90 -3.22
C GLY A 96 11.27 -8.46 -2.70
N GLY A 97 12.18 -8.19 -3.63
CA GLY A 97 13.57 -7.93 -3.35
C GLY A 97 13.89 -6.47 -3.03
N PRO A 98 15.16 -6.21 -2.63
CA PRO A 98 15.68 -4.85 -2.46
C PRO A 98 15.71 -4.01 -3.76
N ASP A 99 15.50 -4.63 -4.92
CA ASP A 99 15.36 -3.98 -6.23
C ASP A 99 13.95 -3.42 -6.49
N GLY A 100 12.91 -4.06 -5.95
CA GLY A 100 11.51 -3.64 -6.14
C GLY A 100 11.09 -2.47 -5.25
N ASP A 101 10.05 -1.72 -5.66
CA ASP A 101 9.46 -0.60 -4.90
C ASP A 101 9.13 -1.01 -3.46
N LEU A 102 8.14 -1.89 -3.28
CA LEU A 102 7.66 -2.27 -1.97
C LEU A 102 8.74 -3.00 -1.17
N GLY A 103 9.48 -3.91 -1.81
CA GLY A 103 10.48 -4.76 -1.16
C GLY A 103 11.66 -3.98 -0.58
N SER A 104 12.18 -2.98 -1.30
CA SER A 104 13.23 -2.11 -0.80
C SER A 104 12.74 -1.25 0.37
N ASN A 105 11.55 -0.65 0.23
CA ASN A 105 11.01 0.25 1.23
C ASN A 105 10.64 -0.52 2.50
N GLU A 106 10.16 -1.76 2.39
CA GLU A 106 9.88 -2.63 3.51
C GLU A 106 11.16 -2.97 4.30
N ILE A 107 12.29 -3.21 3.61
CA ILE A 107 13.61 -3.38 4.26
C ILE A 107 14.02 -2.11 5.02
N LEU A 108 13.87 -0.95 4.39
CA LEU A 108 14.26 0.35 4.96
C LEU A 108 13.41 0.69 6.20
N MET A 109 12.11 0.42 6.17
CA MET A 109 11.15 0.80 7.23
C MET A 109 11.03 -0.23 8.36
N SER A 110 11.65 -1.41 8.27
CA SER A 110 11.53 -2.48 9.26
C SER A 110 12.72 -2.58 10.25
N GLU A 111 13.24 -1.47 10.78
CA GLU A 111 14.42 -1.46 11.69
C GLU A 111 14.29 -2.33 12.94
N GLY A 112 13.07 -2.48 13.45
CA GLY A 112 12.77 -3.26 14.66
C GLY A 112 12.58 -4.76 14.43
N GLU A 113 12.81 -5.27 13.21
CA GLU A 113 12.58 -6.67 12.83
C GLU A 113 13.86 -7.32 12.28
N ASP A 114 14.02 -8.60 12.54
CA ASP A 114 15.08 -9.43 11.96
C ASP A 114 14.55 -10.11 10.70
N THR A 115 15.01 -9.63 9.54
CA THR A 115 14.64 -10.24 8.27
C THR A 115 15.48 -11.51 8.10
N ILE A 116 14.82 -12.67 8.06
CA ILE A 116 15.49 -13.98 7.95
C ILE A 116 15.44 -14.53 6.54
N ALA A 117 14.51 -14.05 5.70
CA ALA A 117 14.45 -14.44 4.29
C ALA A 117 13.97 -13.30 3.40
N VAL A 118 14.58 -13.18 2.23
CA VAL A 118 14.15 -12.33 1.12
C VAL A 118 14.14 -13.16 -0.16
N VAL A 119 13.00 -13.22 -0.83
CA VAL A 119 12.83 -13.93 -2.11
C VAL A 119 12.47 -12.94 -3.21
N ASP A 120 13.28 -12.88 -4.27
CA ASP A 120 13.06 -11.94 -5.38
C ASP A 120 13.23 -12.58 -6.76
N GLY A 121 13.31 -11.74 -7.79
CA GLY A 121 13.51 -12.14 -9.18
C GLY A 121 14.75 -13.01 -9.40
N SER A 122 15.83 -12.70 -8.68
CA SER A 122 17.17 -13.28 -8.83
C SER A 122 17.40 -14.55 -8.02
N GLY A 123 16.69 -14.75 -6.90
CA GLY A 123 16.90 -15.93 -6.06
C GLY A 123 16.27 -15.87 -4.67
N VAL A 124 16.85 -16.70 -3.79
CA VAL A 124 16.47 -16.83 -2.37
C VAL A 124 17.68 -16.49 -1.52
N LEU A 125 17.54 -15.48 -0.67
CA LEU A 125 18.45 -15.18 0.42
C LEU A 125 17.80 -15.59 1.74
N TYR A 126 18.45 -16.48 2.49
CA TYR A 126 17.93 -16.99 3.76
C TYR A 126 19.05 -17.09 4.79
N ASP A 127 18.79 -16.62 6.01
CA ASP A 127 19.63 -16.85 7.16
C ASP A 127 18.75 -16.95 8.43
N PRO A 128 18.64 -18.14 9.06
CA PRO A 128 17.80 -18.31 10.24
C PRO A 128 18.33 -17.51 11.45
N ASN A 129 19.59 -17.09 11.43
CA ASN A 129 20.18 -16.24 12.47
C ASN A 129 19.96 -14.74 12.20
N GLY A 130 19.26 -14.39 11.12
CA GLY A 130 19.01 -13.02 10.67
C GLY A 130 20.01 -12.57 9.60
N ILE A 131 19.48 -12.04 8.49
CA ILE A 131 20.29 -11.49 7.41
C ILE A 131 20.91 -10.16 7.87
N ASN A 132 22.17 -9.92 7.52
CA ASN A 132 22.86 -8.68 7.84
C ASN A 132 22.07 -7.45 7.34
N ARG A 133 21.54 -6.65 8.29
CA ARG A 133 20.69 -5.50 7.98
C ARG A 133 21.41 -4.40 7.20
N ALA A 134 22.65 -4.09 7.56
CA ALA A 134 23.40 -3.02 6.89
C ALA A 134 23.59 -3.33 5.40
N GLU A 135 23.85 -4.60 5.07
CA GLU A 135 23.96 -5.07 3.70
C GLU A 135 22.61 -5.07 2.97
N LEU A 136 21.52 -5.49 3.61
CA LEU A 136 20.17 -5.35 3.03
C LEU A 136 19.82 -3.89 2.73
N VAL A 137 20.15 -2.96 3.63
CA VAL A 137 19.93 -1.52 3.42
C VAL A 137 20.79 -1.00 2.27
N ARG A 138 22.04 -1.47 2.12
CA ARG A 138 22.88 -1.13 0.97
C ARG A 138 22.22 -1.56 -0.35
N LEU A 139 21.74 -2.80 -0.42
CA LEU A 139 21.04 -3.32 -1.60
C LEU A 139 19.76 -2.54 -1.88
N ALA A 140 18.94 -2.29 -0.87
CA ALA A 140 17.67 -1.56 -0.99
C ALA A 140 17.88 -0.13 -1.52
N LYS A 141 18.87 0.59 -1.00
CA LYS A 141 19.23 1.93 -1.50
C LYS A 141 19.80 1.91 -2.91
N ALA A 142 20.53 0.85 -3.27
CA ALA A 142 21.10 0.67 -4.60
C ALA A 142 20.12 0.09 -5.63
N ARG A 143 18.89 -0.29 -5.21
CA ARG A 143 17.92 -1.03 -6.03
C ARG A 143 18.55 -2.29 -6.66
N SER A 144 19.39 -2.99 -5.89
CA SER A 144 20.09 -4.19 -6.34
C SER A 144 19.39 -5.42 -5.77
N PRO A 145 19.13 -6.48 -6.57
CA PRO A 145 18.47 -7.69 -6.08
C PRO A 145 19.37 -8.48 -5.12
N VAL A 146 18.84 -9.53 -4.50
CA VAL A 146 19.59 -10.34 -3.51
C VAL A 146 20.82 -11.03 -4.10
N GLU A 147 20.91 -11.20 -5.43
CA GLU A 147 22.13 -11.62 -6.10
C GLU A 147 23.35 -10.76 -5.74
N GLY A 148 23.15 -9.46 -5.50
CA GLY A 148 24.20 -8.53 -5.11
C GLY A 148 24.66 -8.65 -3.65
N PHE A 149 24.08 -9.56 -2.85
CA PHE A 149 24.38 -9.70 -1.42
C PHE A 149 25.78 -10.27 -1.18
N ASN A 150 26.54 -9.63 -0.28
CA ASN A 150 27.83 -10.17 0.15
C ASN A 150 27.67 -11.44 1.01
N LYS A 151 27.88 -12.60 0.39
CA LYS A 151 27.78 -13.93 1.05
C LYS A 151 28.69 -14.10 2.27
N SER A 152 29.77 -13.34 2.42
CA SER A 152 30.64 -13.44 3.61
C SER A 152 29.96 -12.96 4.90
N LEU A 153 28.80 -12.30 4.79
CA LEU A 153 27.99 -11.81 5.91
C LEU A 153 26.89 -12.79 6.33
N LEU A 154 26.75 -13.92 5.63
CA LEU A 154 25.87 -15.02 6.06
C LEU A 154 26.49 -15.73 7.25
N SER A 155 25.63 -16.17 8.16
CA SER A 155 25.99 -17.17 9.16
C SER A 155 26.30 -18.51 8.49
N LYS A 156 26.86 -19.44 9.27
CA LYS A 156 27.11 -20.82 8.80
C LYS A 156 25.85 -21.57 8.36
N ASP A 157 24.67 -21.11 8.79
CA ASP A 157 23.38 -21.73 8.50
C ASP A 157 22.64 -21.02 7.36
N GLY A 158 23.15 -19.86 6.92
CA GLY A 158 22.57 -19.05 5.85
C GLY A 158 23.03 -19.46 4.45
N TYR A 159 22.24 -19.08 3.44
CA TYR A 159 22.53 -19.33 2.03
C TYR A 159 21.92 -18.28 1.10
N LEU A 160 22.55 -18.17 -0.08
CA LEU A 160 22.02 -17.46 -1.24
C LEU A 160 22.01 -18.42 -2.43
N VAL A 161 20.81 -18.80 -2.88
CA VAL A 161 20.58 -19.65 -4.06
C VAL A 161 20.00 -18.80 -5.19
N LEU A 162 20.71 -18.71 -6.31
CA LEU A 162 20.29 -17.95 -7.48
C LEU A 162 19.48 -18.82 -8.45
N ILE A 163 18.58 -18.20 -9.21
CA ILE A 163 17.76 -18.91 -10.20
C ILE A 163 18.57 -19.60 -11.31
N SER A 164 19.80 -19.12 -11.55
CA SER A 164 20.74 -19.63 -12.55
C SER A 164 21.53 -20.86 -12.08
N GLN A 165 21.42 -21.22 -10.80
CA GLN A 165 22.20 -22.31 -10.20
C GLN A 165 21.42 -23.63 -10.18
N ASN A 166 22.15 -24.73 -10.28
CA ASN A 166 21.66 -26.09 -10.13
C ASN A 166 22.59 -26.85 -9.18
N ASP A 167 22.09 -27.93 -8.58
CA ASP A 167 22.81 -28.83 -7.67
C ASP A 167 23.52 -28.12 -6.50
N VAL A 168 22.88 -27.09 -5.92
CA VAL A 168 23.43 -26.32 -4.79
C VAL A 168 23.18 -27.07 -3.49
N LYS A 169 24.23 -27.47 -2.79
CA LYS A 169 24.12 -28.08 -1.46
C LYS A 169 23.93 -27.01 -0.38
N LEU A 170 22.80 -27.05 0.33
CA LEU A 170 22.50 -26.18 1.46
C LEU A 170 23.27 -26.59 2.72
N PRO A 171 23.40 -25.70 3.72
CA PRO A 171 23.99 -26.04 5.02
C PRO A 171 23.30 -27.23 5.72
N SER A 172 22.00 -27.44 5.48
CA SER A 172 21.23 -28.59 5.98
C SER A 172 21.66 -29.93 5.36
N GLY A 173 22.42 -29.90 4.26
CA GLY A 173 22.79 -31.06 3.45
C GLY A 173 21.84 -31.35 2.29
N GLU A 174 20.68 -30.69 2.23
CA GLU A 174 19.76 -30.74 1.09
C GLU A 174 20.45 -30.27 -0.19
N VAL A 175 20.16 -30.92 -1.32
CA VAL A 175 20.63 -30.50 -2.64
C VAL A 175 19.47 -29.85 -3.38
N VAL A 176 19.65 -28.58 -3.74
CA VAL A 176 18.73 -27.83 -4.59
C VAL A 176 19.06 -28.12 -6.05
N GLU A 177 18.27 -28.99 -6.68
CA GLU A 177 18.47 -29.40 -8.08
C GLU A 177 18.32 -28.22 -9.06
N ASN A 178 17.36 -27.33 -8.82
CA ASN A 178 17.08 -26.19 -9.71
C ASN A 178 16.70 -24.92 -8.92
N GLY A 179 17.53 -23.87 -9.04
CA GLY A 179 17.35 -22.62 -8.33
C GLY A 179 16.05 -21.88 -8.67
N THR A 180 15.58 -21.99 -9.90
CA THR A 180 14.30 -21.39 -10.32
C THR A 180 13.11 -22.06 -9.62
N GLN A 181 13.05 -23.40 -9.62
CA GLN A 181 12.01 -24.15 -8.91
C GLN A 181 12.09 -23.91 -7.40
N PHE A 182 13.29 -23.84 -6.85
CA PHE A 182 13.51 -23.55 -5.44
C PHE A 182 12.94 -22.19 -5.05
N ARG A 183 13.33 -21.12 -5.77
CA ARG A 183 12.78 -19.77 -5.58
C ARG A 183 11.25 -19.78 -5.67
N ASN A 184 10.71 -20.41 -6.71
CA ASN A 184 9.27 -20.45 -6.98
C ASN A 184 8.43 -21.15 -5.90
N ASN A 185 9.03 -22.01 -5.09
CA ASN A 185 8.36 -22.81 -4.05
C ASN A 185 8.88 -22.52 -2.64
N PHE A 186 9.81 -21.57 -2.47
CA PHE A 186 10.47 -21.31 -1.19
C PHE A 186 9.48 -20.97 -0.08
N HIS A 187 8.41 -20.24 -0.40
CA HIS A 187 7.37 -19.89 0.57
C HIS A 187 6.63 -21.12 1.14
N ASN A 188 6.69 -22.29 0.50
CA ASN A 188 6.06 -23.53 0.95
C ASN A 188 6.97 -24.41 1.84
N ARG A 189 8.19 -23.96 2.14
CA ARG A 189 9.17 -24.73 2.93
C ARG A 189 8.82 -24.80 4.42
N SER A 190 8.56 -26.01 4.93
CA SER A 190 8.14 -26.21 6.33
C SER A 190 9.20 -25.87 7.38
N ASP A 191 10.48 -25.79 6.99
CA ASP A 191 11.62 -25.45 7.84
C ASP A 191 11.86 -23.93 7.95
N VAL A 192 11.08 -23.11 7.24
CA VAL A 192 11.15 -21.64 7.30
C VAL A 192 9.97 -21.14 8.15
N THR A 193 10.28 -20.63 9.35
CA THR A 193 9.31 -20.10 10.32
C THR A 193 9.70 -18.70 10.75
N ALA A 194 8.74 -17.79 10.84
CA ALA A 194 8.93 -16.42 11.32
C ALA A 194 7.67 -15.88 12.00
N ASP A 195 7.75 -14.78 12.73
CA ASP A 195 6.57 -14.12 13.29
C ASP A 195 5.70 -13.54 12.17
N PHE A 196 6.33 -12.86 11.21
CA PHE A 196 5.69 -12.18 10.09
C PHE A 196 6.06 -12.78 8.73
N PHE A 197 5.07 -12.87 7.85
CA PHE A 197 5.26 -13.02 6.40
C PHE A 197 4.67 -11.79 5.69
N VAL A 198 5.50 -11.00 5.03
CA VAL A 198 5.10 -9.75 4.37
C VAL A 198 5.42 -9.87 2.88
N PRO A 199 4.46 -10.28 2.02
CA PRO A 199 4.72 -10.33 0.60
C PRO A 199 4.71 -8.92 0.02
N CYS A 200 5.86 -8.46 -0.46
CA CYS A 200 6.08 -7.19 -1.17
C CYS A 200 6.34 -7.39 -2.67
N GLY A 201 6.23 -8.64 -3.15
CA GLY A 201 6.28 -9.02 -4.55
C GLY A 201 5.95 -10.50 -4.70
N GLY A 202 6.08 -11.03 -5.91
CA GLY A 202 5.80 -12.43 -6.20
C GLY A 202 4.59 -12.60 -7.12
N ARG A 203 4.34 -13.84 -7.52
CA ARG A 203 3.30 -14.16 -8.49
C ARG A 203 1.91 -14.10 -7.83
N PRO A 204 0.88 -13.59 -8.52
CA PRO A 204 -0.50 -13.77 -8.09
C PRO A 204 -0.81 -15.25 -7.84
N ALA A 205 -1.60 -15.52 -6.80
CA ALA A 205 -2.00 -16.84 -6.35
C ALA A 205 -0.82 -17.79 -6.05
N ALA A 206 0.33 -17.25 -5.63
CA ALA A 206 1.48 -18.03 -5.17
C ALA A 206 1.11 -19.00 -4.03
N VAL A 207 0.18 -18.57 -3.17
CA VAL A 207 -0.49 -19.43 -2.21
C VAL A 207 -1.98 -19.51 -2.55
N ASN A 208 -2.47 -20.72 -2.73
CA ASN A 208 -3.84 -21.02 -3.09
C ASN A 208 -4.33 -22.28 -2.38
N LEU A 209 -5.59 -22.66 -2.58
CA LEU A 209 -6.19 -23.80 -1.87
C LEU A 209 -5.43 -25.11 -2.03
N SER A 210 -4.74 -25.32 -3.15
CA SER A 210 -3.98 -26.54 -3.40
C SER A 210 -2.69 -26.66 -2.57
N ASN A 211 -2.12 -25.54 -2.10
CA ASN A 211 -0.84 -25.52 -1.39
C ASN A 211 -0.86 -24.81 -0.03
N VAL A 212 -1.98 -24.19 0.38
CA VAL A 212 -2.07 -23.43 1.63
C VAL A 212 -1.70 -24.25 2.86
N THR A 213 -2.01 -25.55 2.90
CA THR A 213 -1.62 -26.43 4.01
C THR A 213 -0.10 -26.56 4.13
N ASN A 214 0.62 -26.65 3.00
CA ASN A 214 2.09 -26.70 2.98
C ASN A 214 2.70 -25.34 3.36
N PHE A 215 2.06 -24.25 2.94
CA PHE A 215 2.46 -22.90 3.34
C PHE A 215 2.29 -22.67 4.85
N MET A 216 1.22 -23.19 5.44
CA MET A 216 0.76 -22.80 6.78
C MET A 216 1.52 -23.50 7.91
N TYR A 217 1.85 -24.79 7.75
CA TYR A 217 2.35 -25.62 8.85
C TYR A 217 3.84 -25.95 8.76
N GLN A 218 4.46 -26.05 9.93
CA GLN A 218 5.79 -26.64 10.08
C GLN A 218 5.73 -28.15 9.79
N ALA A 219 6.88 -28.83 9.87
CA ALA A 219 7.01 -30.25 9.55
C ALA A 219 6.10 -31.17 10.40
N ASP A 220 5.62 -30.70 11.56
CA ASP A 220 4.68 -31.43 12.42
C ASP A 220 3.22 -31.42 11.90
N GLY A 221 2.92 -30.65 10.86
CA GLY A 221 1.60 -30.50 10.26
C GLY A 221 0.56 -29.81 11.16
N LYS A 222 1.00 -29.16 12.26
CA LYS A 222 0.10 -28.58 13.27
C LYS A 222 0.53 -27.19 13.74
N THR A 223 1.82 -26.95 13.86
CA THR A 223 2.35 -25.66 14.33
C THR A 223 2.44 -24.68 13.17
N LEU A 224 1.86 -23.49 13.33
CA LEU A 224 1.91 -22.44 12.31
C LEU A 224 3.34 -21.95 12.06
N ARG A 225 3.67 -21.70 10.79
CA ARG A 225 4.94 -21.11 10.36
C ARG A 225 4.99 -19.60 10.51
N PHE A 226 3.84 -18.95 10.31
CA PHE A 226 3.67 -17.51 10.37
C PHE A 226 2.40 -17.20 11.17
N LYS A 227 2.53 -16.32 12.17
CA LYS A 227 1.37 -15.89 12.96
C LYS A 227 0.68 -14.69 12.35
N TYR A 228 1.45 -13.85 11.66
CA TYR A 228 1.01 -12.57 11.16
C TYR A 228 1.36 -12.43 9.68
N ILE A 229 0.38 -12.03 8.87
CA ILE A 229 0.55 -11.82 7.42
C ILE A 229 -0.03 -10.46 7.07
N VAL A 230 0.75 -9.64 6.37
CA VAL A 230 0.29 -8.34 5.86
C VAL A 230 0.68 -8.24 4.39
N GLU A 231 -0.30 -8.30 3.51
CA GLU A 231 -0.07 -8.35 2.06
C GLU A 231 0.25 -6.96 1.50
N GLY A 232 1.50 -6.75 1.07
CA GLY A 232 1.87 -5.56 0.31
C GLY A 232 1.59 -5.73 -1.19
N ALA A 233 2.00 -6.87 -1.75
CA ALA A 233 1.78 -7.21 -3.15
C ALA A 233 0.33 -7.64 -3.42
N ASN A 234 -0.16 -7.30 -4.60
CA ASN A 234 -1.49 -7.68 -5.04
C ASN A 234 -1.59 -9.20 -5.26
N LEU A 235 -2.64 -9.79 -4.70
CA LEU A 235 -3.15 -11.13 -4.96
C LEU A 235 -2.18 -12.27 -4.67
N PHE A 236 -1.21 -12.10 -3.75
CA PHE A 236 -0.28 -13.17 -3.40
C PHE A 236 -1.01 -14.43 -2.90
N PHE A 237 -2.06 -14.23 -2.08
CA PHE A 237 -2.95 -15.29 -1.60
C PHE A 237 -4.30 -15.23 -2.34
N THR A 238 -4.87 -16.38 -2.66
CA THR A 238 -6.28 -16.46 -3.11
C THR A 238 -7.24 -16.29 -1.93
N GLN A 239 -8.50 -15.92 -2.19
CA GLN A 239 -9.48 -15.65 -1.13
C GLN A 239 -9.72 -16.87 -0.22
N ASP A 240 -9.88 -18.06 -0.79
CA ASP A 240 -10.03 -19.32 -0.07
C ASP A 240 -8.80 -19.67 0.79
N ALA A 241 -7.59 -19.43 0.30
CA ALA A 241 -6.37 -19.61 1.08
C ALA A 241 -6.33 -18.68 2.31
N ARG A 242 -6.73 -17.41 2.16
CA ARG A 242 -6.84 -16.48 3.30
C ARG A 242 -7.79 -17.01 4.36
N LEU A 243 -8.96 -17.52 3.97
CA LEU A 243 -9.94 -18.07 4.91
C LEU A 243 -9.42 -19.32 5.65
N VAL A 244 -8.65 -20.18 4.97
CA VAL A 244 -8.01 -21.34 5.60
C VAL A 244 -6.97 -20.89 6.64
N LEU A 245 -6.14 -19.89 6.30
CA LEU A 245 -5.13 -19.33 7.20
C LEU A 245 -5.77 -18.70 8.45
N GLU A 246 -6.78 -17.86 8.25
CA GLU A 246 -7.48 -17.20 9.37
C GLU A 246 -8.22 -18.20 10.26
N LYS A 247 -8.85 -19.23 9.67
CA LYS A 247 -9.48 -20.32 10.43
C LYS A 247 -8.47 -21.08 11.31
N ALA A 248 -7.21 -21.16 10.89
CA ALA A 248 -6.14 -21.76 11.68
C ALA A 248 -5.55 -20.83 12.75
N GLY A 249 -5.98 -19.56 12.80
CA GLY A 249 -5.55 -18.57 13.79
C GLY A 249 -4.49 -17.59 13.31
N VAL A 250 -4.18 -17.54 12.00
CA VAL A 250 -3.29 -16.52 11.43
C VAL A 250 -4.03 -15.18 11.39
N VAL A 251 -3.39 -14.11 11.88
CA VAL A 251 -3.89 -12.74 11.66
C VAL A 251 -3.41 -12.27 10.30
N LEU A 252 -4.32 -12.16 9.33
CA LEU A 252 -4.00 -11.83 7.95
C LEU A 252 -4.73 -10.55 7.53
N PHE A 253 -3.98 -9.55 7.07
CA PHE A 253 -4.54 -8.38 6.39
C PHE A 253 -4.27 -8.44 4.89
N LYS A 254 -5.37 -8.45 4.15
CA LYS A 254 -5.41 -8.55 2.69
C LYS A 254 -4.91 -7.26 2.03
N ASP A 255 -4.29 -7.42 0.87
CA ASP A 255 -3.74 -6.38 -0.01
C ASP A 255 -4.67 -5.17 -0.17
N ALA A 256 -5.94 -5.43 -0.49
CA ALA A 256 -6.96 -4.43 -0.75
C ALA A 256 -7.18 -3.45 0.41
N SER A 257 -6.78 -3.77 1.65
CA SER A 257 -6.68 -2.83 2.77
C SER A 257 -5.25 -2.37 3.03
N ALA A 258 -4.30 -3.31 3.06
CA ALA A 258 -2.94 -3.05 3.53
C ALA A 258 -2.11 -2.16 2.59
N ASN A 259 -2.36 -2.17 1.28
CA ASN A 259 -1.50 -1.52 0.28
C ASN A 259 -2.08 -0.22 -0.34
N LYS A 260 -3.14 0.37 0.24
CA LYS A 260 -3.83 1.57 -0.27
C LYS A 260 -2.99 2.86 -0.31
N GLY A 261 -1.76 2.84 0.20
CA GLY A 261 -0.89 4.01 0.28
C GLY A 261 -0.59 4.65 -1.08
N GLY A 262 -0.32 3.83 -2.12
CA GLY A 262 -0.08 4.34 -3.47
C GLY A 262 -1.29 5.07 -4.07
N VAL A 263 -2.50 4.53 -3.90
CA VAL A 263 -3.74 5.15 -4.37
C VAL A 263 -4.02 6.46 -3.64
N THR A 264 -3.78 6.50 -2.32
CA THR A 264 -3.91 7.74 -1.53
C THR A 264 -2.93 8.80 -2.01
N SER A 265 -1.66 8.44 -2.26
CA SER A 265 -0.66 9.36 -2.83
C SER A 265 -1.09 9.90 -4.18
N SER A 266 -1.53 9.03 -5.09
CA SER A 266 -2.02 9.41 -6.41
C SER A 266 -3.21 10.37 -6.37
N SER A 267 -4.18 10.14 -5.48
CA SER A 267 -5.32 11.05 -5.30
C SER A 267 -4.88 12.45 -4.87
N LEU A 268 -3.89 12.55 -3.97
CA LEU A 268 -3.36 13.83 -3.51
C LEU A 268 -2.47 14.48 -4.59
N GLU A 269 -1.70 13.72 -5.35
CA GLU A 269 -0.97 14.22 -6.52
C GLU A 269 -1.92 14.87 -7.54
N VAL A 270 -3.05 14.21 -7.86
CA VAL A 270 -4.11 14.76 -8.70
C VAL A 270 -4.67 16.05 -8.10
N MET A 271 -4.95 16.08 -6.79
CA MET A 271 -5.45 17.27 -6.12
C MET A 271 -4.51 18.48 -6.29
N ALA A 272 -3.21 18.29 -6.06
CA ALA A 272 -2.21 19.35 -6.26
C ALA A 272 -2.18 19.82 -7.73
N ALA A 273 -2.20 18.88 -8.67
CA ALA A 273 -2.19 19.17 -10.11
C ALA A 273 -3.43 19.95 -10.58
N LEU A 274 -4.62 19.61 -10.09
CA LEU A 274 -5.87 20.29 -10.43
C LEU A 274 -5.98 21.67 -9.77
N SER A 275 -5.46 21.82 -8.55
CA SER A 275 -5.60 23.05 -7.76
C SER A 275 -4.68 24.17 -8.21
N MET A 276 -3.58 23.85 -8.90
CA MET A 276 -2.56 24.82 -9.31
C MET A 276 -2.69 25.20 -10.78
N THR A 277 -2.40 26.45 -11.12
CA THR A 277 -2.11 26.86 -12.49
C THR A 277 -0.82 26.19 -13.00
N ASP A 278 -0.55 26.25 -14.30
CA ASP A 278 0.69 25.67 -14.86
C ASP A 278 1.96 26.32 -14.30
N ALA A 279 1.93 27.63 -14.04
CA ALA A 279 3.05 28.36 -13.45
C ALA A 279 3.27 27.96 -11.98
N GLU A 280 2.22 27.95 -11.15
CA GLU A 280 2.29 27.54 -9.75
C GLU A 280 2.75 26.08 -9.61
N PHE A 281 2.23 25.17 -10.45
CA PHE A 281 2.62 23.77 -10.44
C PHE A 281 4.09 23.59 -10.84
N GLY A 282 4.56 24.32 -11.85
CA GLY A 282 5.96 24.34 -12.24
C GLY A 282 6.90 24.89 -11.15
N GLU A 283 6.46 25.87 -10.38
CA GLU A 283 7.23 26.45 -9.27
C GLU A 283 7.28 25.54 -8.05
N HIS A 284 6.16 24.90 -7.71
CA HIS A 284 5.98 24.26 -6.41
C HIS A 284 6.06 22.74 -6.42
N MET A 285 5.71 22.10 -7.54
CA MET A 285 5.72 20.65 -7.66
C MET A 285 6.85 20.15 -8.56
N ALA A 286 7.20 20.86 -9.63
CA ALA A 286 8.23 20.39 -10.55
C ALA A 286 9.66 20.61 -10.01
N VAL A 287 10.47 19.55 -10.02
CA VAL A 287 11.87 19.57 -9.59
C VAL A 287 12.77 19.79 -10.80
N THR A 288 13.47 20.92 -10.82
CA THR A 288 14.47 21.19 -11.86
C THR A 288 15.74 20.39 -11.61
N ALA A 289 16.26 19.72 -12.64
CA ALA A 289 17.51 18.97 -12.55
C ALA A 289 18.66 19.86 -12.02
N GLY A 290 19.43 19.33 -11.07
CA GLY A 290 20.54 20.05 -10.43
C GLY A 290 20.13 21.11 -9.40
N LYS A 291 18.83 21.31 -9.15
CA LYS A 291 18.33 22.18 -8.07
C LYS A 291 17.75 21.35 -6.93
N PRO A 292 17.75 21.87 -5.69
CA PRO A 292 17.04 21.24 -4.59
C PRO A 292 15.54 21.15 -4.89
N LYS A 293 14.88 20.11 -4.37
CA LYS A 293 13.42 19.98 -4.46
C LYS A 293 12.74 21.21 -3.83
N PRO A 294 11.66 21.76 -4.41
CA PRO A 294 10.94 22.89 -3.82
C PRO A 294 10.54 22.62 -2.36
N ALA A 295 10.57 23.66 -1.52
CA ALA A 295 10.18 23.53 -0.12
C ALA A 295 8.71 23.08 0.02
N PHE A 296 7.83 23.61 -0.85
CA PHE A 296 6.42 23.17 -0.93
C PHE A 296 6.33 21.67 -1.22
N TYR A 297 7.01 21.19 -2.29
CA TYR A 297 7.00 19.78 -2.67
C TYR A 297 7.39 18.87 -1.51
N GLN A 298 8.49 19.18 -0.81
CA GLN A 298 8.96 18.37 0.32
C GLN A 298 7.95 18.32 1.46
N ALA A 299 7.38 19.47 1.84
CA ALA A 299 6.35 19.54 2.88
C ALA A 299 5.07 18.80 2.48
N TYR A 300 4.66 18.95 1.21
CA TYR A 300 3.47 18.30 0.67
C TYR A 300 3.61 16.77 0.66
N VAL A 301 4.75 16.25 0.21
CA VAL A 301 5.04 14.81 0.21
C VAL A 301 5.06 14.23 1.63
N ALA A 302 5.65 14.94 2.60
CA ALA A 302 5.63 14.52 4.00
C ALA A 302 4.20 14.49 4.59
N GLU A 303 3.37 15.46 4.22
CA GLU A 303 1.96 15.47 4.60
C GLU A 303 1.17 14.32 3.94
N VAL A 304 1.46 14.00 2.67
CA VAL A 304 0.89 12.83 1.97
C VAL A 304 1.22 11.53 2.71
N GLN A 305 2.49 11.31 3.08
CA GLN A 305 2.92 10.15 3.88
C GLN A 305 2.15 10.09 5.21
N THR A 306 2.03 11.23 5.91
CA THR A 306 1.27 11.32 7.16
C THR A 306 -0.22 10.99 6.94
N ARG A 307 -0.82 11.40 5.83
CA ARG A 307 -2.23 11.07 5.51
C ARG A 307 -2.39 9.58 5.22
N ILE A 308 -1.45 8.96 4.51
CA ILE A 308 -1.41 7.51 4.28
C ILE A 308 -1.35 6.78 5.62
N ASP A 309 -0.42 7.14 6.50
CA ASP A 309 -0.26 6.51 7.80
C ASP A 309 -1.55 6.59 8.64
N ASN A 310 -2.17 7.77 8.69
CA ASN A 310 -3.43 7.98 9.41
C ASN A 310 -4.59 7.17 8.83
N ASN A 311 -4.71 7.11 7.49
CA ASN A 311 -5.77 6.35 6.84
C ASN A 311 -5.62 4.86 7.09
N ALA A 312 -4.41 4.32 6.92
CA ALA A 312 -4.12 2.91 7.18
C ALA A 312 -4.36 2.53 8.65
N THR A 313 -3.98 3.41 9.58
CA THR A 313 -4.24 3.21 11.02
C THR A 313 -5.74 3.15 11.31
N LYS A 314 -6.54 4.08 10.78
CA LYS A 314 -8.00 4.09 10.98
C LYS A 314 -8.68 2.84 10.44
N GLU A 315 -8.26 2.40 9.25
CA GLU A 315 -8.80 1.19 8.63
C GLU A 315 -8.40 -0.06 9.43
N PHE A 316 -7.12 -0.18 9.83
CA PHE A 316 -6.65 -1.25 10.71
C PHE A 316 -7.47 -1.31 12.01
N GLU A 317 -7.64 -0.19 12.70
CA GLU A 317 -8.39 -0.11 13.97
C GLU A 317 -9.85 -0.52 13.78
N CYS A 318 -10.48 -0.10 12.69
CA CYS A 318 -11.84 -0.49 12.36
C CYS A 318 -11.94 -2.00 12.13
N LEU A 319 -11.07 -2.57 11.28
CA LEU A 319 -11.05 -4.01 11.00
C LEU A 319 -10.78 -4.83 12.25
N TRP A 320 -9.82 -4.41 13.09
CA TRP A 320 -9.49 -5.04 14.36
C TRP A 320 -10.70 -5.10 15.30
N ARG A 321 -11.36 -3.96 15.49
CA ARG A 321 -12.56 -3.86 16.35
C ARG A 321 -13.72 -4.69 15.82
N GLU A 322 -13.94 -4.70 14.50
CA GLU A 322 -15.00 -5.50 13.88
C GLU A 322 -14.76 -7.01 14.02
N HIS A 323 -13.52 -7.47 13.88
CA HIS A 323 -13.15 -8.86 14.11
C HIS A 323 -13.32 -9.28 15.57
N GLN A 324 -13.02 -8.39 16.52
CA GLN A 324 -13.29 -8.66 17.93
C GLN A 324 -14.78 -8.74 18.26
N ARG A 325 -15.61 -7.93 17.57
CA ARG A 325 -17.06 -7.87 17.78
C ARG A 325 -17.78 -9.06 17.13
N THR A 326 -17.40 -9.38 15.91
CA THR A 326 -17.89 -10.54 15.16
C THR A 326 -16.65 -11.28 14.70
N PRO A 327 -16.45 -12.56 15.04
CA PRO A 327 -15.24 -13.34 14.66
C PRO A 327 -15.20 -13.66 13.15
N THR A 328 -15.67 -12.72 12.33
CA THR A 328 -15.62 -12.68 10.88
C THR A 328 -14.15 -12.51 10.46
N PRO A 329 -13.65 -13.33 9.53
CA PRO A 329 -12.30 -13.19 8.97
C PRO A 329 -12.01 -11.76 8.46
N TYR A 330 -10.82 -11.24 8.74
CA TYR A 330 -10.31 -9.97 8.25
C TYR A 330 -10.41 -9.85 6.73
N ALA A 331 -10.11 -10.93 5.99
CA ALA A 331 -10.21 -10.93 4.53
C ALA A 331 -11.65 -10.73 4.02
N ILE A 332 -12.67 -11.05 4.83
CA ILE A 332 -14.07 -10.74 4.54
C ILE A 332 -14.39 -9.30 4.97
N LEU A 333 -13.97 -8.92 6.18
CA LEU A 333 -14.19 -7.56 6.71
C LEU A 333 -13.60 -6.47 5.80
N THR A 334 -12.45 -6.70 5.18
CA THR A 334 -11.87 -5.78 4.17
C THR A 334 -12.85 -5.47 3.05
N ASN A 335 -13.52 -6.50 2.49
CA ASN A 335 -14.46 -6.29 1.38
C ASN A 335 -15.73 -5.58 1.89
N LEU A 336 -16.30 -6.06 2.99
CA LEU A 336 -17.51 -5.46 3.60
C LEU A 336 -17.30 -3.97 3.94
N LEU A 337 -16.11 -3.62 4.45
CA LEU A 337 -15.75 -2.25 4.78
C LEU A 337 -15.63 -1.38 3.53
N SER A 338 -14.96 -1.90 2.49
CA SER A 338 -14.82 -1.18 1.23
C SER A 338 -16.16 -0.97 0.53
N GLU A 339 -17.01 -2.00 0.48
CA GLU A 339 -18.36 -1.95 -0.07
C GLU A 339 -19.20 -0.91 0.68
N ARG A 340 -19.23 -0.99 2.02
CA ARG A 340 -20.00 -0.05 2.85
C ARG A 340 -19.59 1.40 2.66
N ILE A 341 -18.29 1.69 2.59
CA ILE A 341 -17.79 3.06 2.36
C ILE A 341 -18.15 3.53 0.95
N THR A 342 -18.02 2.65 -0.05
CA THR A 342 -18.31 2.98 -1.45
C THR A 342 -19.79 3.28 -1.65
N ASP A 343 -20.67 2.39 -1.18
CA ASP A 343 -22.13 2.55 -1.30
C ASP A 343 -22.61 3.82 -0.60
N LEU A 344 -22.08 4.09 0.59
CA LEU A 344 -22.41 5.31 1.32
C LEU A 344 -21.86 6.56 0.61
N SER A 345 -20.66 6.49 0.04
CA SER A 345 -20.08 7.60 -0.73
C SER A 345 -20.92 7.94 -1.97
N VAL A 346 -21.34 6.92 -2.73
CA VAL A 346 -22.23 7.12 -3.90
C VAL A 346 -23.53 7.79 -3.46
N THR A 347 -24.13 7.35 -2.35
CA THR A 347 -25.35 7.93 -1.81
C THR A 347 -25.17 9.38 -1.36
N ILE A 348 -24.04 9.71 -0.73
CA ILE A 348 -23.74 11.07 -0.23
C ILE A 348 -23.47 12.04 -1.38
N GLN A 349 -22.77 11.60 -2.43
CA GLN A 349 -22.28 12.46 -3.51
C GLN A 349 -23.40 13.29 -4.18
N ASP A 350 -24.56 12.67 -4.37
CA ASP A 350 -25.73 13.28 -5.02
C ASP A 350 -26.77 13.80 -4.00
N SER A 351 -26.46 13.75 -2.71
CA SER A 351 -27.35 14.21 -1.65
C SER A 351 -27.30 15.72 -1.41
N SER A 352 -28.34 16.26 -0.78
CA SER A 352 -28.39 17.67 -0.35
C SER A 352 -27.43 18.01 0.80
N LEU A 353 -26.71 17.03 1.37
CA LEU A 353 -25.71 17.26 2.40
C LEU A 353 -24.56 18.15 1.89
N TYR A 354 -24.21 18.04 0.60
CA TYR A 354 -23.18 18.88 0.00
C TYR A 354 -23.56 20.37 -0.03
N GLU A 355 -24.86 20.69 -0.04
CA GLU A 355 -25.36 22.07 -0.02
C GLU A 355 -25.33 22.69 1.39
N GLN A 356 -25.14 21.86 2.43
CA GLN A 356 -24.99 22.33 3.80
C GLN A 356 -23.58 22.92 3.98
N LYS A 357 -23.45 24.24 3.78
CA LYS A 357 -22.16 24.94 3.77
C LYS A 357 -21.29 24.64 5.00
N ALA A 358 -21.87 24.61 6.21
CA ALA A 358 -21.11 24.33 7.42
C ALA A 358 -20.46 22.94 7.38
N LEU A 359 -21.24 21.90 7.10
CA LEU A 359 -20.77 20.52 6.94
C LEU A 359 -19.76 20.39 5.79
N ARG A 360 -20.08 20.96 4.62
CA ARG A 360 -19.19 20.95 3.45
C ARG A 360 -17.83 21.56 3.79
N ASP A 361 -17.83 22.70 4.47
CA ASP A 361 -16.59 23.39 4.84
C ASP A 361 -15.75 22.58 5.82
N VAL A 362 -16.36 21.93 6.82
CA VAL A 362 -15.65 21.06 7.77
C VAL A 362 -15.01 19.86 7.07
N ILE A 363 -15.76 19.19 6.20
CA ILE A 363 -15.29 17.99 5.50
C ILE A 363 -14.18 18.35 4.49
N LEU A 364 -14.39 19.36 3.65
CA LEU A 364 -13.42 19.74 2.61
C LEU A 364 -12.14 20.34 3.20
N LYS A 365 -12.22 21.16 4.26
CA LYS A 365 -11.01 21.69 4.91
C LYS A 365 -10.12 20.62 5.53
N ASP A 366 -10.68 19.53 6.05
CA ASP A 366 -9.85 18.39 6.48
C ASP A 366 -9.43 17.50 5.31
N GLY A 367 -10.23 17.44 4.23
CA GLY A 367 -9.89 16.70 3.02
C GLY A 367 -8.73 17.32 2.24
N PHE A 368 -8.60 18.65 2.24
CA PHE A 368 -7.50 19.36 1.60
C PHE A 368 -6.23 19.33 2.47
N PRO A 369 -5.05 19.01 1.89
CA PRO A 369 -3.78 19.13 2.59
C PRO A 369 -3.56 20.55 3.13
N LYS A 370 -3.10 20.67 4.37
CA LYS A 370 -2.80 21.95 5.03
C LYS A 370 -1.71 22.71 4.27
N THR A 371 -0.73 22.00 3.73
CA THR A 371 0.33 22.58 2.90
C THR A 371 -0.25 23.26 1.66
N LEU A 372 -1.27 22.65 1.04
CA LEU A 372 -1.97 23.24 -0.11
C LEU A 372 -2.82 24.44 0.31
N GLN A 373 -3.54 24.34 1.43
CA GLN A 373 -4.36 25.44 1.98
C GLN A 373 -3.53 26.65 2.44
N ALA A 374 -2.27 26.44 2.83
CA ALA A 374 -1.34 27.53 3.14
C ALA A 374 -0.91 28.31 1.88
N LYS A 375 -1.04 27.70 0.69
CA LYS A 375 -0.64 28.31 -0.58
C LYS A 375 -1.82 28.87 -1.37
N ILE A 376 -2.96 28.19 -1.33
CA ILE A 376 -4.16 28.53 -2.09
C ILE A 376 -5.30 28.62 -1.07
N SER A 377 -6.00 29.77 -1.04
CA SER A 377 -7.10 29.96 -0.10
C SER A 377 -8.21 28.94 -0.33
N TYR A 378 -8.94 28.62 0.73
CA TYR A 378 -10.06 27.67 0.65
C TYR A 378 -11.07 28.04 -0.46
N ASP A 379 -11.48 29.30 -0.52
CA ASP A 379 -12.42 29.77 -1.55
C ASP A 379 -11.87 29.65 -2.98
N GLU A 380 -10.55 29.78 -3.14
CA GLU A 380 -9.90 29.62 -4.43
C GLU A 380 -9.78 28.14 -4.82
N LEU A 381 -9.51 27.24 -3.87
CA LEU A 381 -9.56 25.79 -4.11
C LEU A 381 -10.95 25.34 -4.60
N LEU A 382 -12.02 25.85 -3.98
CA LEU A 382 -13.40 25.55 -4.39
C LEU A 382 -13.72 26.04 -5.82
N LYS A 383 -13.10 27.13 -6.27
CA LYS A 383 -13.29 27.65 -7.63
C LYS A 383 -12.51 26.88 -8.68
N ARG A 384 -11.30 26.42 -8.33
CA ARG A 384 -10.37 25.77 -9.27
C ARG A 384 -10.67 24.29 -9.49
N LEU A 385 -11.14 23.60 -8.45
CA LEU A 385 -11.46 22.18 -8.54
C LEU A 385 -12.83 21.97 -9.21
N PRO A 386 -12.97 21.00 -10.13
CA PRO A 386 -14.26 20.64 -10.70
C PRO A 386 -15.28 20.27 -9.60
N GLU A 387 -16.54 20.67 -9.78
CA GLU A 387 -17.58 20.39 -8.77
C GLU A 387 -17.76 18.88 -8.55
N SER A 388 -17.71 18.07 -9.62
CA SER A 388 -17.76 16.61 -9.53
C SER A 388 -16.64 16.05 -8.65
N TYR A 389 -15.43 16.60 -8.75
CA TYR A 389 -14.29 16.24 -7.91
C TYR A 389 -14.52 16.63 -6.45
N LEU A 390 -15.03 17.84 -6.19
CA LEU A 390 -15.34 18.31 -4.84
C LEU A 390 -16.44 17.46 -4.18
N ARG A 391 -17.49 17.09 -4.91
CA ARG A 391 -18.55 16.20 -4.43
C ARG A 391 -18.02 14.81 -4.10
N ALA A 392 -17.20 14.23 -4.97
CA ALA A 392 -16.57 12.92 -4.73
C ALA A 392 -15.61 12.96 -3.50
N LEU A 393 -14.83 14.02 -3.35
CA LEU A 393 -13.97 14.22 -2.18
C LEU A 393 -14.79 14.37 -0.90
N PHE A 394 -15.84 15.21 -0.93
CA PHE A 394 -16.75 15.38 0.20
C PHE A 394 -17.38 14.05 0.62
N ALA A 395 -17.94 13.32 -0.34
CA ALA A 395 -18.63 12.07 -0.10
C ALA A 395 -17.71 10.98 0.48
N SER A 396 -16.55 10.76 -0.15
CA SER A 396 -15.58 9.76 0.31
C SER A 396 -15.02 10.08 1.69
N GLN A 397 -14.74 11.36 1.99
CA GLN A 397 -14.28 11.79 3.32
C GLN A 397 -15.36 11.61 4.39
N LEU A 398 -16.62 11.98 4.10
CA LEU A 398 -17.71 11.85 5.07
C LEU A 398 -18.03 10.38 5.33
N ALA A 399 -18.16 9.57 4.28
CA ALA A 399 -18.45 8.14 4.37
C ALA A 399 -17.37 7.38 5.15
N SER A 400 -16.10 7.55 4.76
CA SER A 400 -15.00 6.84 5.42
C SER A 400 -14.86 7.22 6.90
N ARG A 401 -14.99 8.50 7.26
CA ARG A 401 -14.96 8.93 8.67
C ARG A 401 -16.08 8.33 9.48
N PHE A 402 -17.31 8.35 8.95
CA PHE A 402 -18.44 7.72 9.61
C PHE A 402 -18.18 6.23 9.85
N VAL A 403 -17.87 5.48 8.78
CA VAL A 403 -17.71 4.02 8.87
C VAL A 403 -16.53 3.64 9.78
N TYR A 404 -15.39 4.34 9.72
CA TYR A 404 -14.27 4.07 10.62
C TYR A 404 -14.57 4.42 12.08
N SER A 405 -15.39 5.44 12.34
CA SER A 405 -15.77 5.80 13.71
C SER A 405 -16.73 4.79 14.33
N CYS A 406 -17.75 4.38 13.60
CA CYS A 406 -18.89 3.66 14.16
C CYS A 406 -18.86 2.15 13.87
N GLY A 407 -18.20 1.71 12.79
CA GLY A 407 -18.13 0.31 12.36
C GLY A 407 -19.04 -0.05 11.18
N LEU A 408 -19.15 -1.35 10.89
CA LEU A 408 -19.88 -1.87 9.72
C LEU A 408 -21.41 -1.86 9.89
N ASN A 409 -21.89 -2.16 11.10
CA ASN A 409 -23.31 -2.38 11.37
C ASN A 409 -24.01 -1.15 11.97
N CYS A 410 -23.52 0.05 11.69
CA CYS A 410 -24.13 1.25 12.22
C CYS A 410 -25.51 1.49 11.62
N PRO A 411 -26.54 1.75 12.44
CA PRO A 411 -27.85 2.11 11.93
C PRO A 411 -27.78 3.44 11.19
N GLU A 412 -28.68 3.65 10.23
CA GLU A 412 -28.75 4.90 9.45
C GLU A 412 -28.94 6.13 10.34
N PHE A 413 -29.65 5.99 11.47
CA PHE A 413 -29.82 7.07 12.43
C PHE A 413 -28.48 7.53 13.07
N ALA A 414 -27.52 6.62 13.25
CA ALA A 414 -26.20 6.98 13.75
C ALA A 414 -25.43 7.88 12.77
N PHE A 415 -25.72 7.79 11.46
CA PHE A 415 -25.15 8.70 10.47
C PHE A 415 -25.66 10.13 10.68
N TYR A 416 -26.95 10.29 10.99
CA TYR A 416 -27.52 11.59 11.32
C TYR A 416 -26.87 12.20 12.56
N GLU A 417 -26.76 11.43 13.66
CA GLU A 417 -26.09 11.89 14.88
C GLU A 417 -24.64 12.26 14.63
N PHE A 418 -23.90 11.45 13.86
CA PHE A 418 -22.53 11.73 13.47
C PHE A 418 -22.41 13.06 12.70
N VAL A 419 -23.29 13.31 11.72
CA VAL A 419 -23.30 14.58 10.98
C VAL A 419 -23.57 15.77 11.91
N GLN A 420 -24.45 15.64 12.92
CA GLN A 420 -24.68 16.70 13.90
C GLN A 420 -23.43 17.03 14.71
N THR A 421 -22.60 16.04 15.05
CA THR A 421 -21.33 16.29 15.77
C THR A 421 -20.29 17.08 14.95
N LEU A 422 -20.44 17.15 13.63
CA LEU A 422 -19.54 17.87 12.74
C LEU A 422 -19.99 19.31 12.46
N ASN A 423 -21.24 19.66 12.78
CA ASN A 423 -21.80 21.00 12.58
C ASN A 423 -21.54 21.96 13.75
N HIS A 424 -20.97 21.45 14.84
CA HIS A 424 -20.58 22.19 16.05
C HIS A 424 -19.06 22.22 16.17
#